data_AF-R7QUM4-F1
#
_entry.id   AF-R7QUM4-F1
#
_cell.length_a   1.000
_cell.length_b   1.000
_cell.length_c   1.000
_cell.angle_alpha   90.00
_cell.angle_beta   90.00
_cell.angle_gamma   90.00
#
_symmetry.space_group_name_H-M   'P 1'
#
loop_
_entity.id
_entity.type
_entity.pdbx_description
1 polymer ?
#
loop_
_entity_poly.entity_id
_entity_poly.type
_entity_poly.pdbx_seq_one_letter_code
_entity_poly.pdbx_strand_id
1 'polypeptide(L)'
;MLQRIGSVERIPQFLARVKGKQEKLMGFGHRVYRNYDPRARIIRDVAHQVFARVGSEEPLVEVAVALERAALEDEFFASRKLFPNCDFYSGLVYKAMGFEPGYFPVLFALARCGGWVAHWNEFLDDPDRRIARPHQRFVGEVGPREVPPVDEREEGVSGVVVEDERGMVAKM
;
A
#
# COMPACT_ATOMS: atom_id res chain seq x y z
N MET A 1 9.68 -2.06 5.26
CA MET A 1 10.47 -1.56 4.12
C MET A 1 11.81 -1.01 4.60
N LEU A 2 11.82 0.09 5.37
CA LEU A 2 13.04 0.75 5.86
C LEU A 2 14.00 -0.20 6.59
N GLN A 3 13.49 -1.06 7.47
CA GLN A 3 14.29 -2.10 8.15
C GLN A 3 15.02 -3.05 7.19
N ARG A 4 14.42 -3.40 6.04
CA ARG A 4 15.06 -4.27 5.03
C ARG A 4 16.12 -3.53 4.24
N ILE A 5 15.89 -2.24 3.97
CA ILE A 5 16.89 -1.37 3.33
C ILE A 5 18.08 -1.25 4.26
N GLY A 6 17.85 -0.93 5.54
CA GLY A 6 18.84 -0.97 6.62
C GLY A 6 19.85 0.17 6.60
N SER A 7 20.31 0.62 5.44
CA SER A 7 21.29 1.71 5.30
C SER A 7 21.08 2.53 4.03
N VAL A 8 21.66 3.74 3.99
CA VAL A 8 21.50 4.70 2.89
C VAL A 8 22.08 4.15 1.58
N GLU A 9 23.17 3.39 1.64
CA GLU A 9 23.88 2.84 0.48
C GLU A 9 23.05 1.81 -0.29
N ARG A 10 22.06 1.20 0.36
CA ARG A 10 21.16 0.20 -0.23
C ARG A 10 19.94 0.81 -0.92
N ILE A 11 19.71 2.12 -0.78
CA ILE A 11 18.57 2.83 -1.39
C ILE A 11 18.57 2.72 -2.92
N PRO A 12 19.68 2.94 -3.65
CA PRO A 12 19.67 2.84 -5.12
C PRO A 12 19.25 1.46 -5.62
N GLN A 13 19.76 0.39 -4.98
CA GLN A 13 19.39 -0.98 -5.30
C GLN A 13 17.90 -1.23 -5.03
N PHE A 14 17.39 -0.73 -3.90
CA PHE A 14 15.97 -0.84 -3.56
C PHE A 14 15.08 -0.11 -4.58
N LEU A 15 15.39 1.14 -4.95
CA LEU A 15 14.63 1.91 -5.94
C LEU A 15 14.67 1.24 -7.32
N ALA A 16 15.79 0.64 -7.73
CA ALA A 16 15.87 -0.13 -8.96
C ALA A 16 14.88 -1.32 -8.98
N ARG A 17 14.74 -2.03 -7.86
CA ARG A 17 13.77 -3.14 -7.71
C ARG A 17 12.33 -2.66 -7.73
N VAL A 18 12.05 -1.48 -7.17
CA VAL A 18 10.73 -0.85 -7.29
C VAL A 18 10.41 -0.51 -8.73
N LYS A 19 11.37 0.10 -9.46
CA LYS A 19 11.24 0.40 -10.90
C LYS A 19 10.99 -0.88 -11.73
N GLY A 20 11.67 -1.96 -11.37
CA GLY A 20 11.49 -3.30 -11.95
C GLY A 20 10.22 -4.04 -11.51
N LYS A 21 9.32 -3.40 -10.74
CA LYS A 21 8.07 -3.97 -10.20
C LYS A 21 8.26 -5.21 -9.31
N GLN A 22 9.45 -5.41 -8.76
CA GLN A 22 9.75 -6.51 -7.86
C GLN A 22 9.32 -6.20 -6.42
N GLU A 23 9.29 -4.91 -6.05
CA GLU A 23 8.79 -4.44 -4.75
C GLU A 23 7.98 -3.15 -4.91
N LYS A 24 7.20 -2.80 -3.87
CA LYS A 24 6.47 -1.53 -3.78
C LYS A 24 7.22 -0.55 -2.88
N LEU A 25 7.25 0.72 -3.28
CA LEU A 25 7.68 1.83 -2.43
C LEU A 25 6.54 2.17 -1.45
N MET A 26 6.61 1.61 -0.25
CA MET A 26 5.58 1.78 0.78
C MET A 26 5.59 3.22 1.32
N GLY A 27 4.40 3.78 1.57
CA GLY A 27 4.26 5.16 2.04
C GLY A 27 4.36 6.22 0.94
N PHE A 28 4.38 5.82 -0.34
CA PHE A 28 4.42 6.74 -1.48
C PHE A 28 3.20 6.62 -2.38
N GLY A 29 2.82 7.74 -2.96
CA GLY A 29 1.64 7.89 -3.79
C GLY A 29 0.36 7.95 -2.96
N HIS A 30 -0.66 8.55 -3.57
CA HIS A 30 -1.99 8.62 -3.00
C HIS A 30 -3.04 8.58 -4.11
N ARG A 31 -4.21 8.00 -3.83
CA ARG A 31 -5.31 7.94 -4.81
C ARG A 31 -5.86 9.35 -5.12
N VAL A 32 -6.00 10.16 -4.06
CA VAL A 32 -6.53 11.53 -4.12
C VAL A 32 -5.43 12.57 -4.38
N TYR A 33 -4.39 12.62 -3.53
CA TYR A 33 -3.32 13.61 -3.69
C TYR A 33 -2.42 13.27 -4.87
N ARG A 34 -2.35 14.21 -5.82
CA ARG A 34 -1.40 14.21 -6.95
C ARG A 34 -0.15 15.04 -6.67
N ASN A 35 -0.15 15.75 -5.55
CA ASN A 35 0.97 16.50 -5.01
C ASN A 35 1.26 15.97 -3.60
N TYR A 36 2.07 16.68 -2.82
CA TYR A 36 2.39 16.30 -1.45
C TYR A 36 1.13 16.15 -0.58
N ASP A 37 1.07 15.09 0.24
CA ASP A 37 -0.03 14.89 1.20
C ASP A 37 0.07 15.92 2.33
N PRO A 38 -0.95 16.76 2.56
CA PRO A 38 -0.90 17.79 3.61
C PRO A 38 -0.69 17.19 5.01
N ARG A 39 -1.13 15.95 5.25
CA ARG A 39 -0.95 15.25 6.52
C ARG A 39 0.49 14.80 6.71
N ALA A 40 1.17 14.39 5.63
CA ALA A 40 2.57 13.96 5.69
C ALA A 40 3.48 15.09 6.18
N ARG A 41 3.19 16.34 5.78
CA ARG A 41 3.94 17.53 6.25
C ARG A 41 3.87 17.68 7.76
N ILE A 42 2.65 17.61 8.32
CA ILE A 42 2.42 17.74 9.76
C ILE A 42 3.09 16.58 10.51
N ILE A 43 2.91 15.34 10.03
CA ILE A 43 3.45 14.14 10.68
C ILE A 43 4.98 14.15 10.64
N ARG A 44 5.60 14.65 9.57
CA ARG A 44 7.06 14.84 9.52
C ARG A 44 7.55 15.75 10.64
N ASP A 45 6.90 16.89 10.84
CA ASP A 45 7.29 17.84 11.89
C ASP A 45 7.10 17.22 13.29
N VAL A 46 6.03 16.43 13.49
CA VAL A 46 5.83 15.61 14.71
C VAL A 46 6.93 14.55 14.86
N ALA A 47 7.33 13.89 13.78
CA ALA A 47 8.38 12.88 13.81
C ALA A 47 9.71 13.46 14.32
N HIS A 48 10.13 14.61 13.78
CA HIS A 48 11.33 15.30 14.28
C HIS A 48 11.23 15.66 15.77
N GLN A 49 10.06 16.11 16.22
CA GLN A 49 9.81 16.43 17.63
C GLN A 49 9.85 15.20 18.54
N VAL A 50 9.41 14.04 18.06
CA VAL A 50 9.47 12.76 18.80
C VAL A 50 10.91 12.27 18.85
N PHE A 51 11.63 12.26 17.73
CA PHE A 51 13.03 11.81 17.69
C PHE A 51 13.95 12.64 18.59
N ALA A 52 13.72 13.96 18.67
CA ALA A 52 14.46 14.83 19.57
C ALA A 52 14.24 14.52 21.06
N ARG A 53 13.10 13.93 21.44
CA ARG A 53 12.72 13.65 22.84
C ARG A 53 13.06 12.24 23.30
N VAL A 54 12.88 11.25 22.44
CA VAL A 54 13.09 9.84 22.78
C VAL A 54 14.58 9.48 22.84
N GLY A 55 15.46 10.38 22.39
CA GLY A 55 16.87 10.11 22.20
C GLY A 55 17.09 9.61 20.77
N SER A 56 17.87 10.37 20.02
CA SER A 56 18.04 10.21 18.58
C SER A 56 19.10 9.15 18.26
N GLU A 57 18.67 7.89 18.17
CA GLU A 57 19.43 6.82 17.49
C GLU A 57 18.49 5.86 16.74
N GLU A 58 17.35 6.33 16.19
CA GLU A 58 16.58 5.49 15.27
C GLU A 58 17.26 5.54 13.90
N PRO A 59 18.09 4.54 13.51
CA PRO A 59 18.94 4.62 12.33
C PRO A 59 18.10 4.66 11.05
N LEU A 60 16.83 4.25 11.15
CA LEU A 60 15.87 4.25 10.05
C LEU A 60 15.39 5.65 9.67
N VAL A 61 15.56 6.66 10.52
CA VAL A 61 15.18 8.05 10.17
C VAL A 61 16.08 8.58 9.06
N GLU A 62 17.38 8.38 9.17
CA GLU A 62 18.34 8.78 8.14
C GLU A 62 18.04 8.07 6.81
N VAL A 63 17.79 6.75 6.87
CA VAL A 63 17.40 5.95 5.70
C VAL A 63 16.08 6.47 5.10
N ALA A 64 15.09 6.85 5.91
CA ALA A 64 13.82 7.36 5.43
C ALA A 64 13.95 8.73 4.74
N VAL A 65 14.69 9.66 5.34
CA VAL A 65 14.93 10.99 4.76
C VAL A 65 15.72 10.87 3.46
N ALA A 66 16.77 10.04 3.44
CA ALA A 66 17.54 9.78 2.24
C ALA A 66 16.70 9.09 1.15
N LEU A 67 15.80 8.17 1.53
CA LEU A 67 14.89 7.51 0.60
C LEU A 67 13.86 8.48 0.02
N GLU A 68 13.30 9.38 0.85
CA GLU A 68 12.41 10.44 0.36
C GLU A 68 13.11 11.31 -0.65
N ARG A 69 14.30 11.84 -0.32
CA ARG A 69 15.05 12.68 -1.24
C ARG A 69 15.36 11.95 -2.55
N ALA A 70 15.90 10.74 -2.47
CA ALA A 70 16.25 9.95 -3.65
C ALA A 70 15.02 9.61 -4.52
N ALA A 71 13.87 9.32 -3.91
CA ALA A 71 12.63 9.07 -4.65
C ALA A 71 12.07 10.35 -5.28
N LEU A 72 12.16 11.51 -4.63
CA LEU A 72 11.67 12.78 -5.18
C LEU A 72 12.54 13.31 -6.33
N GLU A 73 13.85 13.04 -6.29
CA GLU A 73 14.81 13.46 -7.33
C GLU A 73 14.83 12.51 -8.54
N ASP A 74 14.36 11.26 -8.40
CA ASP A 74 14.31 10.29 -9.49
C ASP A 74 13.10 10.52 -10.41
N GLU A 75 13.38 10.77 -11.70
CA GLU A 75 12.40 11.07 -12.74
C GLU A 75 11.27 10.03 -12.84
N PHE A 76 11.56 8.75 -12.58
CA PHE A 76 10.56 7.69 -12.63
C PHE A 76 9.42 7.93 -11.63
N PHE A 77 9.76 8.36 -10.41
CA PHE A 77 8.81 8.57 -9.33
C PHE A 77 8.16 9.95 -9.43
N ALA A 78 8.93 10.98 -9.81
CA ALA A 78 8.43 12.34 -10.02
C ALA A 78 7.38 12.39 -11.15
N SER A 79 7.66 11.77 -12.31
CA SER A 79 6.71 11.69 -13.43
C SER A 79 5.41 10.96 -13.07
N ARG A 80 5.47 10.01 -12.14
CA ARG A 80 4.32 9.26 -11.62
C ARG A 80 3.63 9.94 -10.43
N LYS A 81 4.12 11.11 -10.01
CA LYS A 81 3.60 11.86 -8.86
C LYS A 81 3.56 11.04 -7.58
N LEU A 82 4.59 10.23 -7.37
CA LEU A 82 4.75 9.41 -6.18
C LEU A 82 5.39 10.26 -5.09
N PHE A 83 4.56 10.94 -4.31
CA PHE A 83 4.97 11.71 -3.14
C PHE A 83 4.75 10.90 -1.85
N PRO A 84 5.51 11.15 -0.78
CA PRO A 84 5.25 10.59 0.54
C PRO A 84 3.83 10.91 1.01
N ASN A 85 3.17 9.91 1.60
CA ASN A 85 1.88 10.06 2.24
C ASN A 85 2.01 10.01 3.76
N CYS A 86 0.90 10.19 4.48
CA CYS A 86 0.88 10.20 5.94
C CYS A 86 1.56 8.97 6.59
N ASP A 87 1.45 7.81 5.96
CA ASP A 87 1.90 6.54 6.53
C ASP A 87 3.43 6.40 6.51
N PHE A 88 4.12 7.13 5.62
CA PHE A 88 5.58 7.09 5.52
C PHE A 88 6.24 7.53 6.83
N TYR A 89 5.79 8.67 7.37
CA TYR A 89 6.34 9.23 8.60
C TYR A 89 5.66 8.68 9.86
N SER A 90 4.37 8.33 9.80
CA SER A 90 3.67 7.83 11.00
C SER A 90 4.24 6.50 11.49
N GLY A 91 4.69 5.62 10.59
CA GLY A 91 5.33 4.36 10.96
C GLY A 91 6.62 4.56 11.77
N LEU A 92 7.40 5.60 11.44
CA LEU A 92 8.60 5.95 12.20
C LEU A 92 8.25 6.52 13.58
N VAL A 93 7.20 7.35 13.66
CA VAL A 93 6.70 7.87 14.94
C VAL A 93 6.28 6.72 15.86
N TYR A 94 5.45 5.79 15.35
CA TYR A 94 5.02 4.63 16.13
C TYR A 94 6.18 3.74 16.56
N LYS A 95 7.17 3.56 15.68
CA LYS A 95 8.38 2.79 16.01
C LYS A 95 9.18 3.46 17.13
N ALA A 96 9.39 4.77 17.06
CA ALA A 96 10.08 5.54 18.09
C ALA A 96 9.32 5.53 19.42
N MET A 97 7.99 5.39 19.40
CA MET A 97 7.18 5.17 20.61
C MET A 97 7.25 3.75 21.17
N GLY A 98 7.97 2.83 20.52
CA GLY A 98 8.15 1.44 20.95
C GLY A 98 7.14 0.45 20.41
N PHE A 99 6.24 0.85 19.50
CA PHE A 99 5.28 -0.08 18.90
C PHE A 99 5.92 -0.95 17.82
N GLU A 100 5.53 -2.22 17.78
CA GLU A 100 5.89 -3.12 16.68
C GLU A 100 5.05 -2.82 15.41
N PRO A 101 5.59 -3.06 14.19
CA PRO A 101 4.87 -2.78 12.94
C PRO A 101 3.47 -3.43 12.83
N GLY A 102 3.24 -4.55 13.50
CA GLY A 102 1.94 -5.22 13.54
C GLY A 102 0.83 -4.36 14.18
N TYR A 103 1.19 -3.42 15.06
CA TYR A 103 0.24 -2.52 15.72
C TYR A 103 -0.08 -1.26 14.92
N PHE A 104 0.69 -0.94 13.87
CA PHE A 104 0.50 0.33 13.15
C PHE A 104 -0.91 0.47 12.54
N PRO A 105 -1.50 -0.56 11.90
CA PRO A 105 -2.87 -0.48 11.43
C PRO A 105 -3.89 -0.33 12.56
N VAL A 106 -3.62 -0.88 13.75
CA VAL A 106 -4.50 -0.77 14.93
C VAL A 106 -4.50 0.67 15.47
N LEU A 107 -3.32 1.29 15.57
CA LEU A 107 -3.19 2.70 15.98
C LEU A 107 -3.87 3.64 14.97
N PHE A 108 -3.74 3.35 13.68
CA PHE A 108 -4.47 4.06 12.64
C PHE A 108 -5.99 3.88 12.80
N ALA A 109 -6.47 2.65 13.00
CA ALA A 109 -7.88 2.35 13.17
C ALA A 109 -8.49 3.07 14.38
N LEU A 110 -7.77 3.11 15.53
CA LEU A 110 -8.19 3.85 16.72
C LEU A 110 -8.50 5.31 16.42
N ALA A 111 -7.60 6.01 15.74
CA ALA A 111 -7.82 7.39 15.32
C ALA A 111 -8.95 7.49 14.27
N ARG A 112 -9.16 6.44 13.46
CA ARG A 112 -10.22 6.42 12.44
C ARG A 112 -11.63 6.13 12.92
N CYS A 113 -11.79 5.44 14.04
CA CYS A 113 -13.10 5.14 14.62
C CYS A 113 -14.01 6.37 14.71
N GLY A 114 -13.49 7.52 15.14
CA GLY A 114 -14.27 8.75 15.25
C GLY A 114 -14.89 9.20 13.91
N GLY A 115 -14.16 9.08 12.80
CA GLY A 115 -14.72 9.43 11.49
C GLY A 115 -15.56 8.31 10.88
N TRP A 116 -15.30 7.04 11.19
CA TRP A 116 -16.20 5.95 10.78
C TRP A 116 -17.58 6.11 11.41
N VAL A 117 -17.63 6.41 12.71
CA VAL A 117 -18.90 6.66 13.41
C VAL A 117 -19.56 7.93 12.88
N ALA A 118 -18.80 9.00 12.62
CA ALA A 118 -19.36 10.22 12.04
C ALA A 118 -19.99 9.98 10.65
N HIS A 119 -19.29 9.29 9.74
CA HIS A 119 -19.85 8.94 8.43
C HIS A 119 -21.03 7.97 8.52
N TRP A 120 -21.01 7.05 9.50
CA TRP A 120 -22.13 6.15 9.72
C TRP A 120 -23.38 6.90 10.20
N ASN A 121 -23.23 7.82 11.13
CA ASN A 121 -24.32 8.68 11.59
C ASN A 121 -24.84 9.56 10.45
N GLU A 122 -23.94 10.21 9.69
CA GLU A 122 -24.30 11.01 8.52
C GLU A 122 -25.11 10.19 7.50
N PHE A 123 -24.70 8.94 7.23
CA PHE A 123 -25.44 8.04 6.35
C PHE A 123 -26.82 7.63 6.90
N LEU A 124 -26.95 7.46 8.22
CA LEU A 124 -28.22 7.12 8.86
C LEU A 124 -29.18 8.31 8.88
N ASP A 125 -28.67 9.52 9.09
CA ASP A 125 -29.46 10.74 9.19
C ASP A 125 -29.84 11.32 7.81
N ASP A 126 -29.19 10.87 6.72
CA ASP A 126 -29.52 11.25 5.35
C ASP A 126 -30.94 10.80 4.97
N PRO A 127 -31.89 11.73 4.71
CA PRO A 127 -33.26 11.39 4.31
C PRO A 127 -33.34 10.67 2.96
N ASP A 128 -32.32 10.84 2.10
CA ASP A 128 -32.23 10.23 0.78
C ASP A 128 -31.44 8.92 0.80
N ARG A 129 -31.08 8.39 1.99
CA ARG A 129 -30.22 7.19 2.10
C ARG A 129 -30.77 6.00 1.32
N ARG A 130 -29.86 5.28 0.66
CA ARG A 130 -30.16 4.05 -0.08
C ARG A 130 -29.22 2.94 0.34
N ILE A 131 -29.70 1.69 0.25
CA ILE A 131 -28.86 0.52 0.46
C ILE A 131 -27.80 0.47 -0.64
N ALA A 132 -26.53 0.37 -0.26
CA ALA A 132 -25.42 0.17 -1.19
C ALA A 132 -25.51 -1.23 -1.82
N ARG A 133 -25.99 -1.32 -3.07
CA ARG A 133 -26.14 -2.58 -3.81
C ARG A 133 -25.55 -2.45 -5.22
N PRO A 134 -24.22 -2.50 -5.37
CA PRO A 134 -23.59 -2.40 -6.68
C PRO A 134 -23.96 -3.60 -7.57
N HIS A 135 -23.97 -3.38 -8.90
CA HIS A 135 -24.14 -4.43 -9.88
C HIS A 135 -22.81 -5.08 -10.26
N GLN A 136 -22.89 -6.27 -10.85
CA GLN A 136 -21.75 -6.95 -11.47
C GLN A 136 -21.98 -7.14 -12.96
N ARG A 137 -20.88 -7.12 -13.74
CA ARG A 137 -20.89 -7.54 -15.15
C ARG A 137 -20.50 -9.02 -15.20
N PHE A 138 -21.45 -9.90 -15.51
CA PHE A 138 -21.17 -11.31 -15.70
C PHE A 138 -20.41 -11.55 -17.01
N VAL A 139 -19.27 -12.24 -16.92
CA VAL A 139 -18.40 -12.62 -18.05
C VAL A 139 -18.08 -14.11 -18.04
N GLY A 140 -18.83 -14.89 -17.27
CA GLY A 140 -18.70 -16.35 -17.23
C GLY A 140 -19.43 -17.00 -18.40
N GLU A 141 -19.34 -18.32 -18.46
CA GLU A 141 -20.08 -19.14 -19.41
C GLU A 141 -21.58 -18.93 -19.24
N VAL A 142 -22.28 -18.73 -20.35
CA VAL A 142 -23.74 -18.48 -20.36
C VAL A 142 -24.44 -19.80 -20.66
N GLY A 143 -25.33 -20.23 -19.75
CA GLY A 143 -26.16 -21.41 -19.92
C GLY A 143 -26.02 -22.40 -18.77
N PRO A 144 -26.82 -23.48 -18.75
CA PRO A 144 -26.66 -24.58 -17.81
C PRO A 144 -25.31 -25.25 -18.03
N ARG A 145 -24.54 -25.44 -16.95
CA ARG A 145 -23.34 -26.27 -16.96
C ARG A 145 -23.65 -27.58 -16.25
N GLU A 146 -23.33 -28.70 -16.89
CA GLU A 146 -23.29 -29.99 -16.21
C GLU A 146 -22.12 -30.00 -15.23
N VAL A 147 -22.44 -30.28 -13.96
CA VAL A 147 -21.45 -30.37 -12.89
C VAL A 147 -21.44 -31.83 -12.42
N PRO A 148 -20.45 -32.64 -12.85
CA PRO A 148 -20.40 -34.04 -12.45
C PRO A 148 -20.19 -34.19 -10.93
N PRO A 149 -20.61 -35.32 -10.35
CA PRO A 149 -20.23 -35.75 -8.99
C PRO A 149 -18.73 -35.58 -8.75
N VAL A 150 -18.34 -35.31 -7.50
CA VAL A 150 -16.94 -34.95 -7.17
C VAL A 150 -15.95 -36.05 -7.56
N ASP A 151 -16.36 -37.31 -7.40
CA ASP A 151 -15.65 -38.53 -7.73
C ASP A 151 -15.53 -38.81 -9.23
N GLU A 152 -16.37 -38.16 -10.05
CA GLU A 152 -16.35 -38.23 -11.52
C GLU A 152 -15.65 -37.02 -12.16
N ARG A 153 -15.17 -36.07 -11.35
CA ARG A 153 -14.36 -34.95 -11.85
C ARG A 153 -12.94 -35.45 -12.05
N GLU A 154 -12.40 -35.27 -13.25
CA GLU A 154 -10.98 -35.51 -13.50
C GLU A 154 -10.12 -34.68 -12.53
N GLU A 155 -9.14 -35.31 -11.88
CA GLU A 155 -8.13 -34.58 -11.10
C GLU A 155 -7.44 -33.58 -12.04
N GLY A 156 -7.58 -32.29 -11.72
CA GLY A 156 -7.30 -31.20 -12.65
C GLY A 156 -5.95 -31.33 -13.37
N VAL A 157 -6.01 -31.33 -14.71
CA VAL A 157 -4.82 -31.23 -15.57
C VAL A 157 -4.00 -30.02 -15.13
N SER A 158 -2.79 -30.29 -14.65
CA SER A 158 -1.71 -29.33 -14.45
C SER A 158 -1.29 -28.75 -15.81
N GLY A 159 -2.02 -27.74 -16.29
CA GLY A 159 -1.71 -27.16 -17.60
C GLY A 159 -2.69 -26.11 -18.05
N VAL A 160 -2.76 -24.98 -17.35
CA VAL A 160 -3.32 -23.76 -17.94
C VAL A 160 -2.30 -23.27 -18.99
N VAL A 161 -2.50 -23.65 -20.25
CA VAL A 161 -1.81 -23.00 -21.37
C VAL A 161 -2.58 -21.72 -21.68
N VAL A 162 -2.02 -20.58 -21.27
CA VAL A 162 -2.48 -19.27 -21.74
C VAL A 162 -1.84 -19.05 -23.10
N GLU A 163 -2.61 -19.15 -24.19
CA GLU A 163 -2.14 -18.73 -25.51
C GLU A 163 -2.11 -17.20 -25.58
N ASP A 164 -0.91 -16.61 -25.64
CA ASP A 164 -0.65 -15.25 -26.12
C ASP A 164 -0.57 -15.30 -27.66
N GLU A 165 -1.12 -14.29 -28.34
CA GLU A 165 -1.08 -14.07 -29.80
C GLU A 165 0.34 -14.08 -30.42
N ARG A 166 1.40 -14.22 -29.62
CA ARG A 166 2.81 -14.23 -30.05
C ARG A 166 3.54 -15.57 -29.92
N GLY A 167 2.83 -16.68 -29.81
CA GLY A 167 3.35 -18.02 -30.17
C GLY A 167 4.81 -18.29 -29.78
N MET A 168 5.12 -18.31 -28.48
CA MET A 168 6.38 -18.88 -27.99
C MET A 168 6.21 -19.38 -26.55
N VAL A 169 6.35 -20.69 -26.37
CA VAL A 169 6.17 -21.39 -25.10
C VAL A 169 7.51 -21.51 -24.38
N ALA A 170 7.58 -21.06 -23.13
CA ALA A 170 8.59 -21.53 -22.18
C ALA A 170 7.87 -22.23 -21.01
N LYS A 171 8.15 -23.53 -20.86
CA LYS A 171 7.73 -24.35 -19.72
C LYS A 171 8.48 -23.93 -18.45
N MET A 172 7.76 -23.80 -17.35
CA MET A 172 8.24 -24.23 -16.02
C MET A 172 7.28 -25.30 -15.51
#